data_AF-A0A8C3VP81-F1
#
_entry.id   AF-A0A8C3VP81-F1
#
_cell.length_a   1.000
_cell.length_b   1.000
_cell.length_c   1.000
_cell.angle_alpha   90.00
_cell.angle_beta   90.00
_cell.angle_gamma   90.00
#
_symmetry.space_group_name_H-M   'P 1'
#
loop_
_entity.id
_entity.type
_entity.pdbx_description
1 polymer ?
#
loop_
_entity_poly.entity_id
_entity_poly.type
_entity_poly.pdbx_seq_one_letter_code
_entity_poly.pdbx_strand_id
1 'polypeptide(L)'
;MAVDFTDPRSGFRHNEVVMFINEEVVSNGGGPDFYLTFRSRPWNEIEDELQSILADLQVPRTVKRACLWSALALNVRVATRQRELQARRVRRLQEQVGERETAAWALASQLRRLREEREVLVRQLRSTRSDLQQALNEREELRGQLLQAERQPSEVASPSRSQQLGADAWPLTAEERNKLLIATSQRRQMVEAQKEEAQKEEAQKEKAQKEEAQNAPAGVG
;
A
#
# COMPACT_ATOMS: atom_id res chain seq x y z
N MET A 1 -9.70 -30.41 41.35
CA MET A 1 -9.03 -31.01 40.19
C MET A 1 -7.66 -30.35 40.04
N ALA A 2 -6.64 -31.11 39.69
CA ALA A 2 -5.28 -30.62 39.46
C ALA A 2 -5.10 -29.91 38.11
N VAL A 3 -6.03 -30.08 37.17
CA VAL A 3 -6.12 -29.38 35.88
C VAL A 3 -7.60 -29.28 35.50
N ASP A 4 -8.03 -28.13 35.01
CA ASP A 4 -9.37 -27.92 34.46
C ASP A 4 -9.44 -28.37 32.99
N PHE A 5 -10.30 -29.34 32.68
CA PHE A 5 -10.51 -29.86 31.31
C PHE A 5 -11.14 -28.82 30.38
N THR A 6 -11.86 -27.87 30.95
CA THR A 6 -12.51 -26.81 30.17
C THR A 6 -11.57 -25.65 29.91
N ASP A 7 -10.34 -25.66 30.47
CA ASP A 7 -9.35 -24.62 30.24
C ASP A 7 -8.58 -24.87 28.94
N PRO A 8 -8.86 -24.11 27.86
CA PRO A 8 -8.12 -24.23 26.61
C PRO A 8 -6.64 -23.82 26.76
N ARG A 9 -6.28 -23.20 27.89
CA ARG A 9 -4.91 -22.76 28.18
C ARG A 9 -4.12 -23.78 28.98
N SER A 10 -4.69 -24.93 29.33
CA SER A 10 -4.02 -26.01 30.09
C SER A 10 -2.75 -26.53 29.39
N GLY A 11 -2.71 -26.45 28.05
CA GLY A 11 -1.58 -26.88 27.23
C GLY A 11 -1.54 -28.38 26.95
N PHE A 12 -2.43 -29.15 27.57
CA PHE A 12 -2.60 -30.57 27.28
C PHE A 12 -3.43 -30.76 26.00
N ARG A 13 -3.00 -31.72 25.18
CA ARG A 13 -3.66 -32.06 23.90
C ARG A 13 -4.64 -33.23 24.03
N HIS A 14 -4.44 -34.07 25.04
CA HIS A 14 -5.13 -35.34 25.22
C HIS A 14 -5.90 -35.30 26.53
N ASN A 15 -7.22 -35.43 26.47
CA ASN A 15 -8.08 -35.36 27.64
C ASN A 15 -7.82 -36.52 28.61
N GLU A 16 -7.42 -37.67 28.08
CA GLU A 16 -7.07 -38.88 28.84
C GLU A 16 -5.90 -38.61 29.79
N VAL A 17 -4.90 -37.85 29.33
CA VAL A 17 -3.73 -37.47 30.13
C VAL A 17 -4.14 -36.53 31.26
N VAL A 18 -5.06 -35.60 30.99
CA VAL A 18 -5.59 -34.69 32.00
C VAL A 18 -6.41 -35.45 33.05
N MET A 19 -7.19 -36.46 32.63
CA MET A 19 -7.95 -37.31 33.55
C MET A 19 -7.01 -38.11 34.43
N PHE A 20 -6.02 -38.77 33.84
CA PHE A 20 -5.03 -39.55 34.56
C PHE A 20 -4.27 -38.69 35.60
N ILE A 21 -3.82 -37.49 35.23
CA ILE A 21 -3.14 -36.58 36.16
C ILE A 21 -4.06 -36.15 37.30
N ASN A 22 -5.32 -35.83 37.00
CA ASN A 22 -6.30 -35.46 38.01
C ASN A 22 -6.59 -36.61 38.98
N GLU A 23 -6.76 -37.82 38.47
CA GLU A 23 -6.96 -39.04 39.25
C GLU A 23 -5.74 -39.37 40.11
N GLU A 24 -4.53 -39.27 39.56
CA GLU A 24 -3.28 -39.48 40.29
C GLU A 24 -3.13 -38.47 41.43
N VAL A 25 -3.42 -37.18 41.21
CA VAL A 25 -3.32 -36.17 42.27
C VAL A 25 -4.33 -36.44 43.38
N VAL A 26 -5.59 -36.74 43.05
CA VAL A 26 -6.63 -37.05 44.05
C VAL A 26 -6.31 -38.34 44.81
N SER A 27 -5.88 -39.40 44.11
CA SER A 27 -5.55 -40.70 44.72
C SER A 27 -4.34 -40.63 45.66
N ASN A 28 -3.48 -39.64 45.46
CA ASN A 28 -2.31 -39.39 46.31
C ASN A 28 -2.57 -38.34 47.42
N GLY A 29 -3.83 -37.96 47.65
CA GLY A 29 -4.22 -37.03 48.72
C GLY A 29 -4.11 -35.55 48.35
N GLY A 30 -3.94 -35.23 47.07
CA GLY A 30 -3.94 -33.86 46.56
C GLY A 30 -5.35 -33.27 46.49
N GLY A 31 -5.52 -32.08 47.07
CA GLY A 31 -6.80 -31.39 47.13
C GLY A 31 -7.21 -30.70 45.82
N PRO A 32 -8.51 -30.45 45.60
CA PRO A 32 -8.99 -29.73 44.43
C PRO A 32 -8.46 -28.31 44.28
N ASP A 33 -8.15 -27.67 45.41
CA ASP A 33 -7.70 -26.29 45.49
C ASP A 33 -6.26 -26.11 45.01
N PHE A 34 -5.47 -27.20 44.96
CA PHE A 34 -4.05 -27.16 44.59
C PHE A 34 -3.85 -26.44 43.25
N TYR A 35 -4.57 -26.85 42.19
CA TYR A 35 -4.43 -26.18 40.90
C TYR A 35 -4.90 -24.72 40.90
N LEU A 36 -5.95 -24.42 41.65
CA LEU A 36 -6.54 -23.08 41.70
C LEU A 36 -5.62 -22.10 42.44
N THR A 37 -5.00 -22.52 43.53
CA THR A 37 -4.04 -21.71 44.31
C THR A 37 -2.74 -21.48 43.53
N PHE A 38 -2.22 -22.50 42.85
CA PHE A 38 -1.00 -22.39 42.05
C PHE A 38 -1.23 -21.75 40.68
N ARG A 39 -2.48 -21.61 40.23
CA ARG A 39 -2.79 -20.89 38.99
C ARG A 39 -2.53 -19.39 39.08
N SER A 40 -2.76 -18.78 40.23
CA SER A 40 -2.69 -17.33 40.43
C SER A 40 -1.30 -16.83 40.80
N ARG A 41 -0.38 -17.72 41.19
CA ARG A 41 0.97 -17.39 41.67
C ARG A 41 2.03 -17.50 40.57
N PRO A 42 3.13 -16.74 40.63
CA PRO A 42 4.24 -16.86 39.69
C PRO A 42 4.99 -18.17 39.90
N TRP A 43 5.51 -18.78 38.82
CA TRP A 43 6.17 -20.09 38.86
C TRP A 43 7.29 -20.18 39.90
N ASN A 44 8.10 -19.13 40.07
CA ASN A 44 9.21 -19.11 41.02
C ASN A 44 8.75 -19.39 42.47
N GLU A 45 7.65 -18.76 42.91
CA GLU A 45 7.11 -18.99 44.27
C GLU A 45 6.60 -20.43 44.45
N ILE A 46 6.08 -21.02 43.38
CA ILE A 46 5.56 -22.38 43.37
C ILE A 46 6.70 -23.38 43.42
N GLU A 47 7.77 -23.12 42.67
CA GLU A 47 8.98 -23.93 42.65
C GLU A 47 9.67 -23.96 44.02
N ASP A 48 9.79 -22.80 44.68
CA ASP A 48 10.34 -22.68 46.04
C ASP A 48 9.49 -23.49 47.05
N GLU A 49 8.16 -23.40 46.94
CA GLU A 49 7.22 -24.14 47.80
C GLU A 49 7.32 -25.66 47.55
N LEU A 50 7.37 -26.09 46.29
CA LEU A 50 7.57 -27.50 45.93
C LEU A 50 8.92 -28.03 46.43
N GLN A 51 9.99 -27.23 46.33
CA GLN A 51 11.30 -27.61 46.83
C GLN A 51 11.27 -27.83 48.36
N SER A 52 10.56 -26.97 49.10
CA SER A 52 10.40 -27.10 50.55
C SER A 52 9.69 -28.41 50.93
N ILE A 53 8.62 -28.78 50.22
CA ILE A 53 7.84 -30.01 50.44
C ILE A 53 8.66 -31.26 50.08
N LEU A 54 9.47 -31.19 49.03
CA LEU A 54 10.30 -32.30 48.61
C LEU A 54 11.48 -32.55 49.57
N ALA A 55 12.08 -31.47 50.10
CA ALA A 55 13.18 -31.52 51.06
C ALA A 55 12.78 -32.06 52.44
N ASP A 56 11.52 -31.86 52.85
CA ASP A 56 11.02 -32.37 54.12
C ASP A 56 10.86 -33.90 54.11
N LEU A 57 11.55 -34.58 55.02
CA LEU A 57 11.50 -36.04 55.19
C LEU A 57 10.20 -36.51 55.89
N GLN A 58 9.50 -35.62 56.59
CA GLN A 58 8.24 -35.93 57.29
C GLN A 58 7.03 -35.97 56.34
N VAL A 59 7.16 -35.42 55.14
CA VAL A 59 6.08 -35.42 54.14
C VAL A 59 5.91 -36.83 53.55
N PRO A 60 4.70 -37.41 53.61
CA PRO A 60 4.41 -38.72 53.03
C PRO A 60 4.71 -38.78 51.52
N ARG A 61 5.17 -39.94 51.05
CA ARG A 61 5.50 -40.15 49.63
C ARG A 61 4.33 -39.89 48.68
N THR A 62 3.10 -40.16 49.12
CA THR A 62 1.88 -39.87 48.35
C THR A 62 1.74 -38.38 48.08
N VAL A 63 1.89 -37.54 49.09
CA VAL A 63 1.85 -36.07 48.95
C VAL A 63 2.92 -35.59 47.98
N LYS A 64 4.15 -36.12 48.08
CA LYS A 64 5.23 -35.78 47.12
C LYS A 64 4.86 -36.14 45.68
N ARG A 65 4.19 -37.28 45.46
CA ARG A 65 3.71 -37.70 44.13
C ARG A 65 2.58 -36.81 43.61
N ALA A 66 1.65 -36.39 44.45
CA ALA A 66 0.62 -35.41 44.09
C ALA A 66 1.25 -34.05 43.68
N CYS A 67 2.25 -33.59 44.42
CA CYS A 67 3.01 -32.37 44.09
C CYS A 67 3.74 -32.47 42.75
N LEU A 68 4.39 -33.61 42.45
CA LEU A 68 5.08 -33.82 41.16
C LEU A 68 4.13 -33.75 39.97
N TRP A 69 2.98 -34.43 40.04
CA TRP A 69 1.99 -34.41 38.96
C TRP A 69 1.40 -33.02 38.74
N SER A 70 1.17 -32.30 39.84
CA SER A 70 0.67 -30.92 39.79
C SER A 70 1.73 -29.95 39.23
N ALA A 71 3.00 -30.14 39.59
CA ALA A 71 4.12 -29.39 39.03
C ALA A 71 4.27 -29.62 37.52
N LEU A 72 4.10 -30.85 37.06
CA LEU A 72 4.09 -31.20 35.63
C LEU A 72 2.95 -30.45 34.91
N ALA A 73 1.75 -30.47 35.47
CA ALA A 73 0.60 -29.75 34.91
C ALA A 73 0.84 -28.25 34.78
N LEU A 74 1.40 -27.61 35.81
CA LEU A 74 1.71 -26.18 35.81
C LEU A 74 2.80 -25.82 34.79
N ASN A 75 3.84 -26.65 34.67
CA ASN A 75 4.92 -26.45 33.70
C ASN A 75 4.43 -26.54 32.25
N VAL A 76 3.62 -27.55 31.93
CA VAL A 76 3.02 -27.72 30.58
C VAL A 76 2.22 -26.47 30.20
N ARG A 77 1.47 -25.91 31.15
CA ARG A 77 0.72 -24.68 30.97
C ARG A 77 1.61 -23.47 30.69
N VAL A 78 2.65 -23.26 31.52
CA VAL A 78 3.59 -22.14 31.36
C VAL A 78 4.32 -22.22 30.02
N ALA A 79 4.84 -23.40 29.66
CA ALA A 79 5.51 -23.63 28.39
C ALA A 79 4.59 -23.35 27.20
N THR A 80 3.33 -23.79 27.27
CA THR A 80 2.35 -23.54 26.21
C THR A 80 2.04 -22.04 26.09
N ARG A 81 1.82 -21.35 27.21
CA ARG A 81 1.59 -19.90 27.21
C ARG A 81 2.77 -19.12 26.63
N GLN A 82 3.99 -19.51 26.99
CA GLN A 82 5.20 -18.88 26.46
C GLN A 82 5.30 -19.07 24.95
N ARG A 83 5.05 -20.29 24.46
CA ARG A 83 5.03 -20.59 23.02
C ARG A 83 3.97 -19.77 22.28
N GLU A 84 2.75 -19.65 22.82
CA GLU A 84 1.71 -18.83 22.22
C GLU A 84 2.08 -17.35 22.17
N LEU A 85 2.64 -16.81 23.24
CA LEU A 85 3.11 -15.43 23.29
C LEU A 85 4.22 -15.18 22.26
N GLN A 86 5.18 -16.09 22.16
CA GLN A 86 6.23 -16.03 21.14
C GLN A 86 5.64 -16.10 19.73
N ALA A 87 4.70 -17.02 19.47
CA ALA A 87 4.05 -17.13 18.17
C ALA A 87 3.29 -15.86 17.79
N ARG A 88 2.55 -15.25 18.74
CA ARG A 88 1.86 -13.97 18.53
C ARG A 88 2.85 -12.83 18.24
N ARG A 89 3.97 -12.79 18.96
CA ARG A 89 5.03 -11.79 18.73
C ARG A 89 5.65 -11.95 17.35
N VAL A 90 5.95 -13.19 16.94
CA VAL A 90 6.49 -13.49 15.60
C VAL A 90 5.50 -13.08 14.52
N ARG A 91 4.21 -13.43 14.65
CA ARG A 91 3.17 -13.01 13.69
C ARG A 91 3.09 -11.50 13.55
N ARG A 92 3.03 -10.75 14.66
CA ARG A 92 3.03 -9.29 14.63
C ARG A 92 4.26 -8.72 13.93
N LEU A 93 5.44 -9.29 14.18
CA LEU A 93 6.67 -8.86 13.51
C LEU A 93 6.63 -9.15 12.01
N GLN A 94 6.11 -10.31 11.60
CA GLN A 94 5.94 -10.66 10.19
C GLN A 94 4.98 -9.70 9.48
N GLU A 95 3.85 -9.36 10.10
CA GLU A 95 2.90 -8.37 9.58
C GLU A 95 3.58 -7.01 9.37
N GLN A 96 4.33 -6.51 10.37
CA GLN A 96 5.07 -5.26 10.26
C GLN A 96 6.15 -5.27 9.17
N VAL A 97 6.82 -6.40 8.98
CA VAL A 97 7.81 -6.56 7.90
C VAL A 97 7.10 -6.54 6.55
N GLY A 98 5.99 -7.26 6.39
CA GLY A 98 5.20 -7.25 5.16
C GLY A 98 4.68 -5.85 4.80
N GLU A 99 4.17 -5.09 5.78
CA GLU A 99 3.76 -3.69 5.58
C GLU A 99 4.92 -2.80 5.12
N ARG A 100 6.11 -2.96 5.72
CA ARG A 100 7.29 -2.19 5.32
C ARG A 100 7.80 -2.58 3.94
N GLU A 101 7.79 -3.87 3.62
CA GLU A 101 8.18 -4.36 2.30
C GLU A 101 7.25 -3.81 1.23
N THR A 102 5.94 -3.89 1.43
CA THR A 102 4.95 -3.33 0.48
C THR A 102 5.11 -1.82 0.30
N ALA A 103 5.33 -1.07 1.38
CA ALA A 103 5.64 0.36 1.29
C ALA A 103 6.95 0.62 0.54
N ALA A 104 8.00 -0.16 0.78
CA ALA A 104 9.28 -0.05 0.08
C ALA A 104 9.14 -0.33 -1.42
N TRP A 105 8.37 -1.37 -1.79
CA TRP A 105 8.04 -1.67 -3.18
C TRP A 105 7.26 -0.54 -3.85
N ALA A 106 6.27 0.03 -3.16
CA ALA A 106 5.52 1.19 -3.67
C ALA A 106 6.45 2.39 -3.92
N LEU A 107 7.31 2.73 -2.95
CA LEU A 107 8.29 3.82 -3.10
C LEU A 107 9.29 3.55 -4.24
N ALA A 108 9.80 2.33 -4.36
CA ALA A 108 10.69 1.95 -5.44
C ALA A 108 10.01 2.09 -6.81
N SER A 109 8.74 1.72 -6.92
CA SER A 109 7.96 1.87 -8.16
C SER A 109 7.75 3.34 -8.53
N GLN A 110 7.45 4.19 -7.55
CA GLN A 110 7.31 5.64 -7.75
C GLN A 110 8.63 6.28 -8.17
N LEU A 111 9.74 5.91 -7.53
CA LEU A 111 11.08 6.40 -7.91
C LEU A 111 11.46 5.97 -9.32
N ARG A 112 11.12 4.74 -9.73
CA ARG A 112 11.35 4.28 -11.10
C ARG A 112 10.56 5.13 -12.10
N ARG A 113 9.27 5.35 -11.84
CA ARG A 113 8.42 6.19 -12.69
C ARG A 113 8.97 7.61 -12.81
N LEU A 114 9.35 8.25 -11.70
CA LEU A 114 9.93 9.60 -11.73
C LEU A 114 11.26 9.67 -12.50
N ARG A 115 12.08 8.60 -12.44
CA ARG A 115 13.30 8.50 -13.25
C ARG A 115 12.97 8.42 -14.75
N GLU A 116 11.99 7.61 -15.13
CA GLU A 116 11.54 7.49 -16.52
C GLU A 116 10.99 8.83 -17.04
N GLU A 117 10.14 9.51 -16.26
CA GLU A 117 9.61 10.85 -16.58
C GLU A 117 10.73 11.87 -16.76
N ARG A 118 11.72 11.88 -15.85
CA ARG A 118 12.91 12.74 -15.96
C ARG A 118 13.70 12.45 -17.25
N GLU A 119 13.89 11.19 -17.62
CA GLU A 119 14.61 10.82 -18.84
C GLU A 119 13.88 11.28 -20.11
N VAL A 120 12.55 11.25 -20.13
CA VAL A 120 11.74 11.80 -21.22
C VAL A 120 11.95 13.32 -21.32
N LEU A 121 11.84 14.05 -20.21
CA LEU A 121 12.02 15.50 -20.18
C LEU A 121 13.44 15.91 -20.59
N VAL A 122 14.46 15.18 -20.14
CA VAL A 122 15.86 15.41 -20.53
C VAL A 122 16.05 15.20 -22.03
N ARG A 123 15.42 14.17 -22.63
CA ARG A 123 15.47 13.96 -24.08
C ARG A 123 14.79 15.10 -24.85
N GLN A 124 13.61 15.54 -24.40
CA GLN A 124 12.91 16.68 -25.01
C GLN A 124 13.75 17.95 -24.93
N LEU A 125 14.33 18.26 -23.77
CA LEU A 125 15.17 19.45 -23.59
C LEU A 125 16.43 19.41 -24.45
N ARG A 126 17.02 18.23 -24.67
CA ARG A 126 18.14 18.07 -25.61
C ARG A 126 17.71 18.30 -27.05
N SER A 127 16.54 17.79 -27.46
CA SER A 127 15.99 18.02 -28.79
C SER A 127 15.75 19.51 -29.03
N THR A 128 15.00 20.18 -28.15
CA THR A 128 14.69 21.61 -28.30
C THR A 128 15.94 22.47 -28.31
N ARG A 129 16.97 22.13 -27.52
CA ARG A 129 18.28 22.79 -27.58
C ARG A 129 18.96 22.61 -28.93
N SER A 130 18.89 21.41 -29.51
CA SER A 130 19.45 21.14 -30.85
C SER A 130 18.71 21.95 -31.91
N ASP A 131 17.38 21.97 -31.87
CA ASP A 131 16.53 22.70 -32.81
C ASP A 131 16.81 24.21 -32.75
N LEU A 132 16.95 24.75 -31.53
CA LEU A 132 17.34 26.16 -31.33
C LEU A 132 18.73 26.47 -31.90
N GLN A 133 19.71 25.57 -31.70
CA GLN A 133 21.04 25.76 -32.26
C GLN A 133 21.01 25.74 -33.79
N GLN A 134 20.22 24.85 -34.39
CA GLN A 134 20.04 24.79 -35.83
C GLN A 134 19.42 26.09 -36.36
N ALA A 135 18.33 26.57 -35.75
CA ALA A 135 17.69 27.82 -36.15
C ALA A 135 18.63 29.04 -36.02
N LEU A 136 19.51 29.06 -35.02
CA LEU A 136 20.53 30.11 -34.89
C LEU A 136 21.56 30.05 -36.01
N ASN A 137 22.03 28.86 -36.38
CA ASN A 137 22.96 28.66 -37.49
C ASN A 137 22.31 29.08 -38.82
N GLU A 138 21.07 28.66 -39.09
CA GLU A 138 20.30 29.05 -40.28
C GLU A 138 20.14 30.58 -40.37
N ARG A 139 19.84 31.24 -39.25
CA ARG A 139 19.77 32.71 -39.18
C ARG A 139 21.11 33.36 -39.54
N GLU A 140 22.21 32.81 -39.04
CA GLU A 140 23.56 33.33 -39.32
C GLU A 140 23.95 33.15 -40.79
N GLU A 141 23.59 32.01 -41.39
CA GLU A 141 23.75 31.76 -42.83
C GLU A 141 22.96 32.76 -43.67
N LEU A 142 21.68 32.95 -43.37
CA LEU A 142 20.82 33.93 -44.06
C LEU A 142 21.36 35.35 -43.91
N ARG A 143 21.86 35.71 -42.73
CA ARG A 143 22.51 37.01 -42.50
C ARG A 143 23.77 37.17 -43.36
N GLY A 144 24.57 36.11 -43.49
CA GLY A 144 25.74 36.09 -44.37
C GLY A 144 25.37 36.28 -45.84
N GLN A 145 24.31 35.62 -46.31
CA GLN A 145 23.79 35.77 -47.67
C GLN A 145 23.30 37.19 -47.96
N LEU A 146 22.55 37.80 -47.02
CA LEU A 146 22.10 39.19 -47.14
C LEU A 146 23.28 40.16 -47.27
N LEU A 147 24.31 40.00 -46.45
CA LEU A 147 25.51 40.84 -46.52
C LEU A 147 26.30 40.66 -47.82
N GLN A 148 26.29 39.47 -48.42
CA GLN A 148 26.89 39.24 -49.75
C GLN A 148 26.06 39.89 -50.86
N ALA A 149 24.74 39.75 -50.82
CA ALA A 149 23.83 40.38 -51.79
C ALA A 149 23.95 41.92 -51.76
N GLU A 150 24.09 42.52 -50.58
CA GLU A 150 24.29 43.96 -50.42
C GLU A 150 25.67 44.44 -50.92
N ARG A 151 26.67 43.56 -50.98
CA ARG A 151 28.02 43.85 -51.53
C ARG A 151 28.14 43.62 -53.03
N GLN A 152 27.16 43.00 -53.68
CA GLN A 152 27.13 42.91 -55.15
C GLN A 152 26.77 44.29 -55.71
N PRO A 153 27.59 44.90 -56.61
CA PRO A 153 27.25 46.19 -57.18
C PRO A 153 26.01 46.04 -58.07
N SER A 154 25.00 46.86 -57.79
CA SER A 154 23.81 47.02 -58.63
C SER A 154 24.26 47.48 -60.02
N GLU A 155 24.33 46.55 -60.96
CA GLU A 155 24.56 46.84 -62.37
C GLU A 155 23.27 47.44 -62.93
N VAL A 156 23.36 48.74 -63.20
CA VAL A 156 22.36 49.69 -63.70
C VAL A 156 21.55 49.16 -64.90
N ALA A 157 20.21 49.19 -64.82
CA ALA A 157 19.34 49.63 -65.94
C ALA A 157 17.84 49.78 -65.57
N SER A 158 17.43 51.04 -65.42
CA SER A 158 16.15 51.69 -65.78
C SER A 158 14.80 51.36 -65.10
N PRO A 159 14.06 52.40 -64.65
CA PRO A 159 12.73 52.27 -64.06
C PRO A 159 11.64 52.34 -65.13
N SER A 160 10.76 51.34 -65.20
CA SER A 160 9.46 51.52 -65.83
C SER A 160 8.46 50.45 -65.39
N ARG A 161 7.21 50.92 -65.23
CA ARG A 161 5.96 50.15 -65.10
C ARG A 161 5.48 49.86 -63.66
N SER A 162 4.89 50.92 -63.10
CA SER A 162 3.49 50.96 -62.65
C SER A 162 2.96 49.85 -61.74
N GLN A 163 2.65 50.26 -60.50
CA GLN A 163 1.39 50.01 -59.79
C GLN A 163 0.49 48.89 -60.34
N GLN A 164 0.59 47.69 -59.78
CA GLN A 164 -0.47 46.70 -59.63
C GLN A 164 0.15 45.48 -58.93
N LEU A 165 -0.57 44.86 -57.99
CA LEU A 165 -0.14 43.74 -57.12
C LEU A 165 0.45 44.14 -55.75
N GLY A 166 0.01 45.26 -55.20
CA GLY A 166 -0.06 45.43 -53.75
C GLY A 166 -1.51 45.31 -53.31
N ALA A 167 -1.79 44.44 -52.34
CA ALA A 167 -3.03 44.36 -51.55
C ALA A 167 -4.13 43.34 -51.93
N ASP A 168 -3.78 42.14 -52.40
CA ASP A 168 -4.73 41.00 -52.41
C ASP A 168 -4.37 39.98 -51.31
N ALA A 169 -4.76 40.29 -50.08
CA ALA A 169 -5.26 39.32 -49.10
C ALA A 169 -5.63 40.05 -47.79
N TRP A 170 -6.93 40.14 -47.55
CA TRP A 170 -7.63 40.48 -46.30
C TRP A 170 -8.25 41.89 -46.23
N PRO A 171 -9.58 41.95 -46.38
CA PRO A 171 -10.37 42.23 -45.18
C PRO A 171 -11.68 41.41 -45.11
N LEU A 172 -11.84 40.54 -44.10
CA LEU A 172 -13.16 40.11 -43.65
C LEU A 172 -13.90 41.34 -43.12
N THR A 173 -15.09 41.61 -43.66
CA THR A 173 -15.98 42.67 -43.21
C THR A 173 -16.39 42.45 -41.75
N ALA A 174 -16.79 43.52 -41.04
CA ALA A 174 -17.15 43.44 -39.62
C ALA A 174 -18.29 42.43 -39.34
N GLU A 175 -19.18 42.24 -40.30
CA GLU A 175 -20.30 41.29 -40.23
C GLU A 175 -19.84 39.84 -40.34
N GLU A 176 -18.85 39.54 -41.19
CA GLU A 176 -18.29 38.19 -41.34
C GLU A 176 -17.48 37.78 -40.11
N ARG A 177 -16.78 38.74 -39.48
CA ARG A 177 -16.11 38.52 -38.20
C ARG A 177 -17.11 38.20 -37.09
N ASN A 178 -18.24 38.90 -37.05
CA ASN A 178 -19.30 38.64 -36.07
C ASN A 178 -19.92 37.25 -36.27
N LYS A 179 -20.22 36.85 -37.52
CA LYS A 179 -20.71 35.50 -37.84
C LYS A 179 -19.72 34.40 -37.43
N LEU A 180 -18.42 34.61 -37.63
CA LEU A 180 -17.39 33.64 -37.25
C LEU A 180 -17.20 33.56 -35.72
N LEU A 181 -17.35 34.68 -35.01
CA LEU A 181 -17.37 34.69 -33.54
C LEU A 181 -18.61 33.98 -32.97
N ILE A 182 -19.78 34.16 -33.58
CA ILE A 182 -21.00 33.44 -33.18
C ILE A 182 -20.84 31.93 -33.44
N ALA A 183 -20.33 31.54 -34.61
CA ALA A 183 -20.12 30.14 -34.97
C ALA A 183 -19.09 29.44 -34.05
N THR A 184 -18.02 30.14 -33.67
CA THR A 184 -17.01 29.61 -32.75
C THR A 184 -17.52 29.52 -31.31
N SER A 185 -18.38 30.47 -30.88
CA SER A 185 -19.05 30.43 -29.58
C SER A 185 -20.04 29.27 -29.47
N GLN A 186 -20.91 29.08 -30.47
CA GLN A 186 -21.86 27.96 -30.52
C GLN A 186 -21.15 26.61 -30.53
N ARG A 187 -20.03 26.49 -31.25
CA ARG A 187 -19.23 25.26 -31.28
C ARG A 187 -18.64 24.93 -29.91
N ARG A 188 -18.17 25.92 -29.14
CA ARG A 188 -17.69 25.69 -27.77
C ARG A 188 -18.82 25.22 -26.86
N GLN A 189 -19.99 25.86 -26.94
CA GLN A 189 -21.16 25.48 -26.14
C GLN A 189 -21.63 24.04 -26.42
N MET A 190 -21.63 23.61 -27.68
CA MET A 190 -21.96 22.21 -28.01
C MET A 190 -20.93 21.21 -27.47
N VAL A 191 -19.64 21.55 -27.50
CA VAL A 191 -18.58 20.69 -26.96
C VAL A 191 -18.66 20.60 -25.44
N GLU A 192 -19.00 21.70 -24.75
CA GLU A 192 -19.21 21.69 -23.30
C GLU A 192 -20.45 20.89 -22.90
N ALA A 193 -21.57 21.05 -23.63
CA ALA A 193 -22.78 20.27 -23.39
C ALA A 193 -22.54 18.75 -23.57
N GLN A 194 -21.82 18.34 -24.62
CA GLN A 194 -21.46 16.93 -24.84
C GLN A 194 -20.55 16.36 -23.73
N LYS A 195 -19.65 17.17 -23.18
CA LYS A 195 -18.80 16.77 -22.05
C LYS A 195 -19.60 16.62 -20.76
N GLU A 196 -20.53 17.52 -20.48
CA GLU A 196 -21.41 17.41 -19.32
C GLU A 196 -22.36 16.20 -19.42
N GLU A 197 -22.84 15.88 -20.63
CA GLU A 197 -23.70 14.73 -20.86
C GLU A 197 -22.92 13.41 -20.68
N ALA A 198 -21.70 13.33 -21.20
CA ALA A 198 -20.81 12.18 -20.98
C ALA A 198 -20.46 11.98 -19.49
N GLN A 199 -20.21 13.06 -18.74
CA GLN A 199 -19.93 12.98 -17.30
C GLN A 199 -21.15 12.53 -16.49
N LYS A 200 -22.36 12.94 -16.88
CA LYS A 200 -23.60 12.50 -16.23
C LYS A 200 -23.86 11.02 -16.50
N GLU A 201 -23.59 10.54 -17.72
CA GLU A 201 -23.74 9.13 -18.08
C GLU A 201 -22.72 8.23 -17.34
N GLU A 202 -21.48 8.70 -17.17
CA GLU A 202 -20.44 8.01 -16.41
C GLU A 202 -20.78 7.95 -14.90
N ALA A 203 -21.28 9.05 -14.33
CA ALA A 203 -21.75 9.09 -12.94
C ALA A 203 -22.98 8.19 -12.68
N GLN A 204 -23.85 8.01 -13.67
CA GLN A 204 -24.98 7.07 -13.59
C GLN A 204 -24.52 5.61 -13.65
N LYS A 205 -23.54 5.29 -14.50
CA LYS A 205 -22.94 3.95 -14.58
C LYS A 205 -22.22 3.58 -13.28
N GLU A 206 -21.51 4.53 -12.66
CA GLU A 206 -20.83 4.29 -11.38
C GLU A 206 -21.82 4.07 -10.21
N LYS A 207 -22.98 4.76 -10.23
CA LYS A 207 -24.05 4.51 -9.24
C LYS A 207 -24.71 3.14 -9.43
N ALA A 208 -24.99 2.75 -10.67
CA ALA A 208 -25.58 1.43 -10.97
C ALA A 208 -24.66 0.28 -10.54
N GLN A 209 -23.34 0.40 -10.77
CA GLN A 209 -22.37 -0.61 -10.33
C GLN A 209 -22.25 -0.72 -8.80
N LYS A 210 -22.43 0.38 -8.06
CA LYS A 210 -22.43 0.37 -6.58
C LYS A 210 -23.71 -0.27 -6.01
N GLU A 211 -24.87 -0.07 -6.64
CA GLU A 211 -26.12 -0.74 -6.23
C GLU A 211 -26.12 -2.24 -6.56
N GLU A 212 -25.52 -2.65 -7.69
CA GLU A 212 -25.40 -4.06 -8.06
C GLU A 212 -24.44 -4.82 -7.13
N ALA A 213 -23.37 -4.17 -6.67
CA ALA A 213 -22.46 -4.73 -5.66
C ALA A 213 -23.08 -4.86 -4.25
N GLN A 214 -24.11 -4.08 -3.93
CA GLN A 214 -24.83 -4.16 -2.65
C GLN A 214 -25.96 -5.20 -2.65
N ASN A 215 -26.47 -5.61 -3.81
CA ASN A 215 -27.57 -6.58 -3.94
C ASN A 215 -27.12 -7.98 -4.38
N ALA A 216 -25.82 -8.26 -4.47
CA ALA A 216 -25.34 -9.61 -4.74
C ALA A 216 -25.70 -10.56 -3.58
N PRO A 217 -26.51 -11.62 -3.79
CA PRO A 217 -26.84 -12.55 -2.73
C PRO A 217 -25.58 -13.31 -2.30
N ALA A 218 -25.37 -13.42 -0.99
CA ALA A 218 -24.39 -14.30 -0.39
C ALA A 218 -24.71 -15.76 -0.79
N GLY A 219 -24.11 -16.19 -1.90
CA GLY A 219 -24.16 -17.54 -2.41
C GLY A 219 -23.43 -18.48 -1.47
N VAL A 220 -24.20 -19.34 -0.84
CA VAL A 220 -23.79 -20.53 -0.09
C VAL A 220 -22.84 -21.39 -0.92
N GLY A 221 -21.70 -21.72 -0.34
CA GLY A 221 -20.76 -22.75 -0.78
C GLY A 221 -19.96 -23.23 0.42
#